data_AF-A0A962EAC8-F1
#
_entry.id   AF-A0A962EAC8-F1
#
_cell.length_a   1.000
_cell.length_b   1.000
_cell.length_c   1.000
_cell.angle_alpha   90.00
_cell.angle_beta   90.00
_cell.angle_gamma   90.00
#
_symmetry.space_group_name_H-M   'P 1'
#
loop_
_entity.id
_entity.type
_entity.pdbx_description
1 polymer ?
#
loop_
_entity_poly.entity_id
_entity_poly.type
_entity_poly.pdbx_seq_one_letter_code
_entity_poly.pdbx_strand_id
1 'polypeptide(L)'
;MSGRFTLASVLASLGLGMVGGYASAALAKPVSLPVEFRCDRFFVEPKTADGAKLRLYTDTGGGLWLSEAAVRRLDLDVVTLTENDKPMRFAALPDFAAGKGIPALDADSDLRSGPARGRLYVMPGDPPAGFGDGMLGQDWFAGRRWTFDYASGQLWVDATPINGRDPHVVPLGFPTDESGRRKASFPSIVATVDGVELPFLFDTGATISASAEAAQAIGMKGAGECGT
;
A
#
# COMPACT_ATOMS: atom_id res chain seq x y z
N MET A 1 8.99 69.58 35.48
CA MET A 1 8.24 69.65 34.19
C MET A 1 8.82 68.59 33.28
N SER A 2 8.13 67.45 33.14
CA SER A 2 8.61 66.25 32.47
C SER A 2 7.61 65.89 31.37
N GLY A 3 8.06 65.93 30.11
CA GLY A 3 7.28 65.60 28.93
C GLY A 3 7.40 64.11 28.61
N ARG A 4 6.27 63.42 28.48
CA ARG A 4 6.19 62.02 28.07
C ARG A 4 5.73 61.94 26.61
N PHE A 5 6.52 61.28 25.79
CA PHE A 5 6.16 60.82 24.44
C PHE A 5 5.27 59.58 24.55
N THR A 6 4.15 59.57 23.84
CA THR A 6 3.26 58.41 23.71
C THR A 6 3.57 57.70 22.39
N LEU A 7 4.02 56.44 22.45
CA LEU A 7 4.10 55.55 21.29
C LEU A 7 2.70 55.13 20.87
N ALA A 8 2.35 55.34 19.59
CA ALA A 8 1.19 54.72 18.95
C ALA A 8 1.61 53.35 18.38
N SER A 9 0.99 52.28 18.88
CA SER A 9 1.18 50.92 18.38
C SER A 9 0.38 50.70 17.10
N VAL A 10 1.07 50.34 16.02
CA VAL A 10 0.48 49.83 14.77
C VAL A 10 0.08 48.37 15.01
N LEU A 11 -1.22 48.07 14.97
CA LEU A 11 -1.74 46.70 14.91
C LEU A 11 -1.69 46.22 13.46
N ALA A 12 -0.73 45.35 13.15
CA ALA A 12 -0.71 44.60 11.90
C ALA A 12 -1.63 43.37 12.05
N SER A 13 -2.71 43.35 11.28
CA SER A 13 -3.63 42.22 11.18
C SER A 13 -2.97 41.07 10.40
N LEU A 14 -2.45 40.07 11.10
CA LEU A 14 -2.07 38.79 10.51
C LEU A 14 -3.33 37.99 10.21
N GLY A 15 -3.74 37.97 8.94
CA GLY A 15 -4.71 37.02 8.43
C GLY A 15 -4.15 35.61 8.53
N LEU A 16 -4.66 34.83 9.47
CA LEU A 16 -4.37 33.41 9.56
C LEU A 16 -5.12 32.70 8.41
N GLY A 17 -4.44 32.50 7.30
CA GLY A 17 -4.93 31.61 6.25
C GLY A 17 -5.06 30.20 6.82
N MET A 18 -6.28 29.65 6.82
CA MET A 18 -6.48 28.22 7.03
C MET A 18 -5.81 27.47 5.88
N VAL A 19 -4.56 27.08 6.06
CA VAL A 19 -3.98 25.97 5.33
C VAL A 19 -4.61 24.73 5.93
N GLY A 20 -5.61 24.18 5.26
CA GLY A 20 -6.20 22.87 5.56
C GLY A 20 -5.17 21.77 5.34
N GLY A 21 -4.22 21.65 6.27
CA GLY A 21 -3.41 20.46 6.42
C GLY A 21 -4.28 19.39 7.04
N TYR A 22 -4.67 18.38 6.26
CA TYR A 22 -5.08 17.10 6.82
C TYR A 22 -3.83 16.49 7.46
N ALA A 23 -3.55 16.86 8.71
CA ALA A 23 -2.71 16.07 9.58
C ALA A 23 -3.24 14.63 9.53
N SER A 24 -2.33 13.67 9.38
CA SER A 24 -2.65 12.24 9.40
C SER A 24 -3.45 11.93 10.65
N ALA A 25 -4.78 11.86 10.51
CA ALA A 25 -5.65 11.52 11.61
C ALA A 25 -5.34 10.07 11.95
N ALA A 26 -4.75 9.84 13.12
CA ALA A 26 -4.59 8.51 13.67
C ALA A 26 -5.92 7.77 13.52
N LEU A 27 -5.92 6.63 12.81
CA LEU A 27 -7.12 5.83 12.61
C LEU A 27 -7.64 5.41 14.01
N ALA A 28 -8.68 6.09 14.47
CA ALA A 28 -9.22 5.87 15.83
C ALA A 28 -9.83 4.47 16.00
N LYS A 29 -10.11 3.77 14.90
CA LYS A 29 -10.60 2.39 14.85
C LYS A 29 -10.03 1.66 13.62
N PRO A 30 -9.86 0.33 13.67
CA PRO A 30 -9.54 -0.46 12.50
C PRO A 30 -10.52 -0.23 11.34
N VAL A 31 -9.97 -0.14 10.13
CA VAL A 31 -10.73 0.00 8.89
C VAL A 31 -10.63 -1.31 8.12
N SER A 32 -11.71 -2.08 8.15
CA SER A 32 -11.85 -3.31 7.35
C SER A 32 -11.94 -2.97 5.87
N LEU A 33 -11.25 -3.76 5.04
CA LEU A 33 -11.30 -3.61 3.60
C LEU A 33 -12.31 -4.57 2.95
N PRO A 34 -12.88 -4.20 1.78
CA PRO A 34 -13.65 -5.12 0.97
C PRO A 34 -12.68 -6.12 0.32
N VAL A 35 -12.70 -7.38 0.77
CA VAL A 35 -11.76 -8.42 0.33
C VAL A 35 -12.50 -9.58 -0.34
N GLU A 36 -11.97 -10.03 -1.46
CA GLU A 36 -12.13 -11.40 -1.95
C GLU A 36 -10.90 -12.19 -1.49
N PHE A 37 -11.09 -13.11 -0.54
CA PHE A 37 -10.06 -14.05 -0.12
C PHE A 37 -10.25 -15.35 -0.91
N ARG A 38 -9.29 -15.65 -1.78
CA ARG A 38 -9.40 -16.75 -2.73
C ARG A 38 -8.03 -17.39 -2.93
N CYS A 39 -7.96 -18.71 -2.72
CA CYS A 39 -6.74 -19.48 -2.94
C CYS A 39 -5.57 -18.91 -2.12
N ASP A 40 -5.83 -18.65 -0.84
CA ASP A 40 -4.88 -18.06 0.12
C ASP A 40 -4.30 -16.70 -0.28
N ARG A 41 -4.97 -16.02 -1.21
CA ARG A 41 -4.62 -14.69 -1.70
C ARG A 41 -5.70 -13.68 -1.34
N PHE A 42 -5.24 -12.48 -1.03
CA PHE A 42 -6.08 -11.33 -0.76
C PHE A 42 -6.18 -10.46 -2.01
N PHE A 43 -7.41 -10.26 -2.48
CA PHE A 43 -7.74 -9.26 -3.49
C PHE A 43 -8.65 -8.24 -2.83
N VAL A 44 -8.28 -6.97 -2.87
CA VAL A 44 -9.21 -5.91 -2.42
C VAL A 44 -10.13 -5.52 -3.56
N GLU A 45 -11.42 -5.44 -3.27
CA GLU A 45 -12.48 -5.16 -4.23
C GLU A 45 -13.21 -3.85 -3.93
N PRO A 46 -12.55 -2.68 -4.01
CA PRO A 46 -13.23 -1.43 -3.75
C PRO A 46 -14.27 -1.12 -4.84
N LYS A 47 -15.27 -0.33 -4.46
CA LYS A 47 -16.32 0.16 -5.35
C LYS A 47 -16.25 1.67 -5.48
N THR A 48 -16.26 2.16 -6.71
CA THR A 48 -16.39 3.58 -7.02
C THR A 48 -17.77 4.11 -6.61
N ALA A 49 -17.92 5.43 -6.55
CA ALA A 49 -19.18 6.08 -6.19
C ALA A 49 -20.36 5.72 -7.13
N ASP A 50 -20.07 5.47 -8.40
CA ASP A 50 -21.04 5.02 -9.42
C ASP A 50 -21.23 3.50 -9.48
N GLY A 51 -20.55 2.74 -8.60
CA GLY A 51 -20.75 1.31 -8.41
C GLY A 51 -19.84 0.40 -9.23
N ALA A 52 -18.93 0.94 -10.05
CA ALA A 52 -17.90 0.16 -10.72
C ALA A 52 -16.96 -0.49 -9.70
N LYS A 53 -16.51 -1.71 -10.00
CA LYS A 53 -15.55 -2.45 -9.17
C LYS A 53 -14.15 -2.35 -9.74
N LEU A 54 -13.18 -2.35 -8.84
CA LEU A 54 -11.80 -2.73 -9.11
C LEU A 54 -11.50 -4.04 -8.39
N ARG A 55 -10.72 -4.93 -8.99
CA ARG A 55 -10.12 -6.08 -8.30
C ARG A 55 -8.62 -5.90 -8.28
N LEU A 56 -8.06 -5.59 -7.11
CA LEU A 56 -6.64 -5.27 -6.95
C LEU A 56 -5.96 -6.34 -6.12
N TYR A 57 -4.95 -6.98 -6.70
CA TYR A 57 -4.18 -7.98 -5.98
C TYR A 57 -3.27 -7.33 -4.94
N THR A 58 -3.22 -7.85 -3.72
CA THR A 58 -2.40 -7.29 -2.64
C THR A 58 -1.20 -8.17 -2.34
N ASP A 59 -0.01 -7.58 -2.35
CA ASP A 59 1.25 -8.32 -2.26
C ASP A 59 2.35 -7.43 -1.67
N THR A 60 2.85 -7.74 -0.47
CA THR A 60 3.92 -6.97 0.19
C THR A 60 5.26 -7.02 -0.55
N GLY A 61 5.50 -8.04 -1.37
CA GLY A 61 6.64 -8.16 -2.28
C GLY A 61 6.39 -7.56 -3.67
N GLY A 62 5.15 -7.15 -3.95
CA GLY A 62 4.69 -6.70 -5.25
C GLY A 62 4.98 -5.25 -5.59
N GLY A 63 4.75 -4.91 -6.86
CA GLY A 63 4.76 -3.54 -7.37
C GLY A 63 3.43 -2.82 -7.16
N LEU A 64 3.37 -1.53 -7.53
CA LEU A 64 2.18 -0.69 -7.34
C LEU A 64 1.68 -0.14 -8.68
N TRP A 65 0.60 -0.72 -9.22
CA TRP A 65 0.14 -0.39 -10.57
C TRP A 65 -1.36 -0.65 -10.81
N LEU A 66 -1.90 -0.02 -11.85
CA LEU A 66 -3.21 -0.28 -12.44
C LEU A 66 -3.06 -0.74 -13.89
N SER A 67 -3.95 -1.61 -14.36
CA SER A 67 -3.98 -2.01 -15.76
C SER A 67 -4.49 -0.88 -16.64
N GLU A 68 -4.03 -0.82 -17.89
CA GLU A 68 -4.58 0.14 -18.85
C GLU A 68 -6.10 -0.05 -19.07
N ALA A 69 -6.59 -1.29 -19.01
CA ALA A 69 -8.00 -1.58 -19.16
C ALA A 69 -8.83 -0.95 -18.03
N ALA A 70 -8.37 -1.02 -16.79
CA ALA A 70 -9.04 -0.39 -15.65
C ALA A 70 -9.02 1.13 -15.76
N VAL A 71 -7.88 1.72 -16.12
CA VAL A 71 -7.72 3.16 -16.33
C VAL A 71 -8.68 3.68 -17.40
N ARG A 72 -8.78 3.00 -18.55
CA ARG A 72 -9.71 3.36 -19.62
C ARG A 72 -11.16 3.16 -19.23
N ARG A 73 -11.49 2.04 -18.59
CA ARG A 73 -12.86 1.69 -18.19
C ARG A 73 -13.45 2.67 -17.18
N LEU A 74 -12.61 3.20 -16.30
CA LEU A 74 -13.01 4.13 -15.24
C LEU A 74 -12.71 5.60 -15.57
N ASP A 75 -12.21 5.88 -16.78
CA ASP A 75 -11.83 7.23 -17.23
C ASP A 75 -10.94 7.98 -16.21
N LEU A 76 -9.90 7.30 -15.70
CA LEU A 76 -9.05 7.85 -14.64
C LEU A 76 -8.11 8.94 -15.18
N ASP A 77 -7.86 9.96 -14.36
CA ASP A 77 -6.87 11.00 -14.65
C ASP A 77 -5.45 10.43 -14.71
N VAL A 78 -4.78 10.63 -15.86
CA VAL A 78 -3.44 10.12 -16.13
C VAL A 78 -2.46 11.26 -16.34
N VAL A 79 -1.34 11.22 -15.63
CA VAL A 79 -0.17 12.05 -15.91
C VAL A 79 0.89 11.22 -16.62
N THR A 80 1.59 11.83 -17.57
CA THR A 80 2.74 11.23 -18.25
C THR A 80 4.00 11.96 -17.82
N LEU A 81 4.99 11.22 -17.36
CA LEU A 81 6.30 11.72 -16.97
C LEU A 81 7.37 11.03 -17.82
N THR A 82 8.50 11.69 -18.04
CA THR A 82 9.66 11.07 -18.69
C THR A 82 10.61 10.57 -17.60
N GLU A 83 10.88 9.27 -17.59
CA GLU A 83 11.85 8.64 -16.69
C GLU A 83 12.77 7.73 -17.52
N ASN A 84 14.09 7.90 -17.38
CA ASN A 84 15.09 7.19 -18.19
C ASN A 84 14.79 7.26 -19.71
N ASP A 85 14.47 8.46 -20.20
CA ASP A 85 14.09 8.75 -21.59
C ASP A 85 12.87 7.98 -22.12
N LYS A 86 12.06 7.41 -21.22
CA LYS A 86 10.82 6.70 -21.56
C LYS A 86 9.60 7.39 -20.96
N PRO A 87 8.50 7.50 -21.71
CA PRO A 87 7.26 7.99 -21.14
C PRO A 87 6.68 6.93 -20.19
N MET A 88 6.44 7.34 -18.95
CA MET A 88 5.76 6.56 -17.93
C MET A 88 4.44 7.23 -17.58
N ARG A 89 3.39 6.43 -17.44
CA ARG A 89 2.03 6.91 -17.17
C ARG A 89 1.64 6.54 -15.75
N PHE A 90 0.95 7.46 -15.07
CA PHE A 90 0.49 7.27 -13.70
C PHE A 90 -0.96 7.74 -13.55
N ALA A 91 -1.80 6.91 -12.92
CA ALA A 91 -3.20 7.21 -12.68
C ALA A 91 -3.49 7.35 -11.19
N ALA A 92 -4.37 8.28 -10.81
CA ALA A 92 -4.92 8.30 -9.45
C ALA A 92 -5.91 7.13 -9.26
N LEU A 93 -6.08 6.67 -8.02
CA LEU A 93 -7.24 5.84 -7.69
C LEU A 93 -8.52 6.69 -7.85
N PRO A 94 -9.65 6.10 -8.27
CA PRO A 94 -10.91 6.82 -8.33
C PRO A 94 -11.45 7.13 -6.93
N ASP A 95 -12.44 8.03 -6.88
CA ASP A 95 -13.24 8.21 -5.68
C ASP A 95 -14.10 6.97 -5.41
N PHE A 96 -14.02 6.48 -4.18
CA PHE A 96 -14.76 5.29 -3.74
C PHE A 96 -16.04 5.63 -3.00
N ALA A 97 -17.04 4.76 -3.11
CA ALA A 97 -18.24 4.83 -2.30
C ALA A 97 -17.89 4.69 -0.80
N ALA A 98 -18.63 5.41 0.05
CA ALA A 98 -18.38 5.45 1.50
C ALA A 98 -18.36 4.03 2.11
N GLY A 99 -17.28 3.70 2.82
CA GLY A 99 -17.09 2.39 3.45
C GLY A 99 -16.90 1.23 2.45
N LYS A 100 -16.71 1.52 1.17
CA LYS A 100 -16.42 0.54 0.10
C LYS A 100 -15.10 0.83 -0.61
N GLY A 101 -14.31 1.75 -0.10
CA GLY A 101 -13.02 2.11 -0.65
C GLY A 101 -11.86 1.37 0.00
N ILE A 102 -10.67 1.80 -0.41
CA ILE A 102 -9.39 1.48 0.22
C ILE A 102 -8.69 2.79 0.61
N PRO A 103 -7.77 2.76 1.59
CA PRO A 103 -6.92 3.90 1.87
C PRO A 103 -6.14 4.33 0.64
N ALA A 104 -5.99 5.64 0.44
CA ALA A 104 -5.02 6.20 -0.50
C ALA A 104 -3.59 5.80 -0.09
N LEU A 105 -2.58 6.06 -0.90
CA LEU A 105 -1.18 5.90 -0.47
C LEU A 105 -0.89 6.82 0.73
N ASP A 106 -0.01 6.37 1.63
CA ASP A 106 0.43 7.24 2.72
C ASP A 106 1.37 8.29 2.16
N ALA A 107 0.99 9.57 2.31
CA ALA A 107 1.74 10.65 1.72
C ALA A 107 3.17 10.69 2.28
N ASP A 108 3.36 10.41 3.58
CA ASP A 108 4.67 10.50 4.23
C ASP A 108 5.58 9.32 3.88
N SER A 109 4.98 8.21 3.44
CA SER A 109 5.70 6.98 3.07
C SER A 109 5.83 6.78 1.56
N ASP A 110 5.15 7.58 0.73
CA ASP A 110 5.34 7.57 -0.72
C ASP A 110 6.70 8.18 -1.06
N LEU A 111 7.63 7.32 -1.49
CA LEU A 111 8.99 7.69 -1.84
C LEU A 111 9.07 8.48 -3.15
N ARG A 112 7.97 8.60 -3.90
CA ARG A 112 7.93 9.35 -5.16
C ARG A 112 7.65 10.83 -4.92
N SER A 113 8.19 11.65 -5.83
CA SER A 113 8.04 13.10 -5.82
C SER A 113 7.26 13.62 -7.03
N GLY A 114 6.78 14.86 -6.93
CA GLY A 114 6.16 15.54 -8.07
C GLY A 114 4.81 14.94 -8.47
N PRO A 115 4.42 15.05 -9.75
CA PRO A 115 3.07 14.68 -10.20
C PRO A 115 2.71 13.19 -10.04
N ALA A 116 3.70 12.30 -9.88
CA ALA A 116 3.48 10.87 -9.65
C ALA A 116 3.15 10.51 -8.19
N ARG A 117 3.39 11.43 -7.24
CA ARG A 117 3.09 11.18 -5.82
C ARG A 117 1.60 10.91 -5.63
N GLY A 118 1.29 9.85 -4.89
CA GLY A 118 -0.08 9.38 -4.62
C GLY A 118 -0.75 8.65 -5.79
N ARG A 119 -0.06 8.44 -6.92
CA ARG A 119 -0.61 7.78 -8.12
C ARG A 119 -0.03 6.38 -8.29
N LEU A 120 -0.68 5.55 -9.10
CA LEU A 120 -0.24 4.18 -9.43
C LEU A 120 0.34 4.19 -10.83
N TYR A 121 1.40 3.40 -11.07
CA TYR A 121 1.91 3.21 -12.42
C TYR A 121 0.84 2.57 -13.30
N VAL A 122 0.70 3.02 -14.55
CA VAL A 122 -0.18 2.38 -15.53
C VAL A 122 0.62 1.33 -16.27
N MET A 123 0.37 0.06 -15.95
CA MET A 123 1.06 -1.07 -16.56
C MET A 123 0.69 -1.18 -18.04
N PRO A 124 1.65 -1.08 -18.97
CA PRO A 124 1.39 -1.24 -20.39
C PRO A 124 1.07 -2.70 -20.72
N GLY A 125 0.17 -2.91 -21.68
CA GLY A 125 -0.23 -4.25 -22.12
C GLY A 125 -1.18 -4.93 -21.13
N ASP A 126 -1.29 -6.25 -21.29
CA ASP A 126 -2.15 -7.07 -20.46
C ASP A 126 -1.45 -7.46 -19.15
N PRO A 127 -2.13 -7.35 -17.99
CA PRO A 127 -1.56 -7.79 -16.73
C PRO A 127 -1.37 -9.32 -16.72
N PRO A 128 -0.48 -9.83 -15.86
CA PRO A 128 -0.40 -11.27 -15.60
C PRO A 128 -1.77 -11.85 -15.26
N ALA A 129 -2.04 -13.06 -15.76
CA ALA A 129 -3.31 -13.73 -15.52
C ALA A 129 -3.60 -13.83 -14.01
N GLY A 130 -4.83 -13.53 -13.62
CA GLY A 130 -5.28 -13.62 -12.22
C GLY A 130 -5.09 -12.36 -11.38
N PHE A 131 -4.31 -11.36 -11.82
CA PHE A 131 -4.04 -10.14 -11.04
C PHE A 131 -5.19 -9.12 -11.11
N GLY A 132 -6.05 -9.20 -12.13
CA GLY A 132 -7.23 -8.34 -12.27
C GLY A 132 -6.88 -6.94 -12.77
N ASP A 133 -7.41 -5.93 -12.09
CA ASP A 133 -7.32 -4.51 -12.48
C ASP A 133 -6.04 -3.82 -12.04
N GLY A 134 -5.25 -4.43 -11.14
CA GLY A 134 -4.08 -3.79 -10.57
C GLY A 134 -3.42 -4.60 -9.47
N MET A 135 -2.34 -4.03 -8.93
CA MET A 135 -1.59 -4.58 -7.81
C MET A 135 -1.30 -3.47 -6.79
N LEU A 136 -1.52 -3.80 -5.51
CA LEU A 136 -1.19 -2.98 -4.37
C LEU A 136 0.03 -3.59 -3.68
N GLY A 137 1.19 -3.06 -4.07
CA GLY A 137 2.50 -3.50 -3.63
C GLY A 137 3.00 -2.85 -2.35
N GLN A 138 4.28 -3.11 -2.06
CA GLN A 138 5.04 -2.55 -0.93
C GLN A 138 4.76 -1.08 -0.60
N ASP A 139 4.65 -0.20 -1.60
CA ASP A 139 4.49 1.24 -1.41
C ASP A 139 3.10 1.61 -0.87
N TRP A 140 2.06 0.82 -1.17
CA TRP A 140 0.73 1.04 -0.62
C TRP A 140 0.62 0.60 0.85
N PHE A 141 1.39 -0.43 1.23
CA PHE A 141 1.48 -0.91 2.60
C PHE A 141 2.30 0.01 3.51
N ALA A 142 3.18 0.83 2.95
CA ALA A 142 4.13 1.65 3.67
C ALA A 142 3.46 2.59 4.70
N GLY A 143 4.14 2.81 5.83
CA GLY A 143 3.72 3.76 6.88
C GLY A 143 2.57 3.30 7.77
N ARG A 144 2.04 2.09 7.56
CA ARG A 144 0.80 1.64 8.20
C ARG A 144 0.92 0.24 8.78
N ARG A 145 0.01 -0.05 9.71
CA ARG A 145 -0.15 -1.39 10.26
C ARG A 145 -1.28 -2.11 9.53
N TRP A 146 -0.94 -3.25 8.97
CA TRP A 146 -1.85 -4.11 8.23
C TRP A 146 -2.00 -5.43 8.97
N THR A 147 -3.23 -5.93 9.03
CA THR A 147 -3.48 -7.27 9.54
C THR A 147 -4.13 -8.10 8.45
N PHE A 148 -3.45 -9.20 8.09
CA PHE A 148 -3.97 -10.26 7.26
C PHE A 148 -4.42 -11.39 8.18
N ASP A 149 -5.73 -11.58 8.30
CA ASP A 149 -6.30 -12.72 9.00
C ASP A 149 -6.67 -13.79 7.98
N TYR A 150 -5.73 -14.71 7.76
CA TYR A 150 -5.92 -15.85 6.84
C TYR A 150 -7.05 -16.79 7.30
N ALA A 151 -7.32 -16.89 8.60
CA ALA A 151 -8.34 -17.81 9.10
C ALA A 151 -9.76 -17.32 8.77
N SER A 152 -9.99 -16.01 8.84
CA SER A 152 -11.28 -15.39 8.49
C SER A 152 -11.32 -14.80 7.08
N GLY A 153 -10.19 -14.75 6.37
CA GLY A 153 -10.07 -14.11 5.06
C GLY A 153 -10.26 -12.60 5.10
N GLN A 154 -9.88 -11.95 6.20
CA GLN A 154 -10.09 -10.52 6.42
C GLN A 154 -8.78 -9.73 6.35
N LEU A 155 -8.86 -8.51 5.81
CA LEU A 155 -7.76 -7.54 5.77
C LEU A 155 -8.25 -6.21 6.34
N TRP A 156 -7.46 -5.64 7.24
CA TRP A 156 -7.73 -4.29 7.76
C TRP A 156 -6.44 -3.52 8.03
N VAL A 157 -6.60 -2.20 8.07
CA VAL A 157 -5.57 -1.26 8.51
C VAL A 157 -5.99 -0.60 9.81
N ASP A 158 -5.05 -0.36 10.72
CA ASP A 158 -5.34 0.38 11.94
C ASP A 158 -4.09 1.10 12.49
N ALA A 159 -4.24 1.93 13.53
CA ALA A 159 -3.17 2.73 14.12
C ALA A 159 -2.74 2.28 15.53
N THR A 160 -3.12 1.07 15.96
CA THR A 160 -2.80 0.58 17.30
C THR A 160 -1.31 0.25 17.39
N PRO A 161 -0.58 0.73 18.40
CA PRO A 161 0.83 0.38 18.58
C PRO A 161 1.02 -1.13 18.80
N ILE A 162 2.10 -1.67 18.23
CA ILE A 162 2.53 -3.05 18.50
C ILE A 162 3.43 -3.03 19.73
N ASN A 163 3.19 -3.95 20.68
CA ASN A 163 4.14 -4.19 21.76
C ASN A 163 5.33 -4.97 21.22
N GLY A 164 6.43 -4.29 20.90
CA GLY A 164 7.65 -4.91 20.37
C GLY A 164 8.36 -5.90 21.31
N ARG A 165 7.86 -6.10 22.53
CA ARG A 165 8.36 -7.10 23.49
C ARG A 165 7.53 -8.40 23.50
N ASP A 166 6.45 -8.44 22.74
CA ASP A 166 5.65 -9.66 22.60
C ASP A 166 6.49 -10.75 21.90
N PRO A 167 6.61 -11.96 22.46
CA PRO A 167 7.39 -13.04 21.85
C PRO A 167 6.84 -13.50 20.48
N HIS A 168 5.61 -13.14 20.13
CA HIS A 168 5.01 -13.39 18.82
C HIS A 168 5.26 -12.26 17.81
N VAL A 169 6.02 -11.23 18.18
CA VAL A 169 6.42 -10.15 17.28
C VAL A 169 7.79 -10.44 16.69
N VAL A 170 7.84 -10.59 15.37
CA VAL A 170 9.09 -10.70 14.62
C VAL A 170 9.38 -9.35 13.96
N PRO A 171 10.54 -8.71 14.23
CA PRO A 171 10.90 -7.46 13.57
C PRO A 171 11.20 -7.71 12.09
N LEU A 172 10.64 -6.86 11.23
CA LEU A 172 10.93 -6.86 9.79
C LEU A 172 12.01 -5.83 9.46
N GLY A 173 12.91 -6.19 8.57
CA GLY A 173 13.88 -5.28 7.96
C GLY A 173 13.32 -4.60 6.72
N PHE A 174 13.88 -3.44 6.34
CA PHE A 174 13.55 -2.75 5.10
C PHE A 174 14.82 -2.20 4.45
N PRO A 175 14.93 -2.19 3.10
CA PRO A 175 16.06 -1.59 2.41
C PRO A 175 16.22 -0.09 2.74
N THR A 176 17.41 0.30 3.18
CA THR A 176 17.79 1.70 3.44
C THR A 176 18.98 2.14 2.61
N ASP A 177 19.17 3.45 2.43
CA ASP A 177 20.41 4.03 1.94
C ASP A 177 21.45 4.16 3.07
N GLU A 178 22.65 4.66 2.74
CA GLU A 178 23.76 4.84 3.68
C GLU A 178 23.42 5.80 4.85
N SER A 179 22.41 6.67 4.67
CA SER A 179 21.92 7.58 5.72
C SER A 179 20.86 6.94 6.62
N GLY A 180 20.48 5.68 6.37
CA GLY A 180 19.41 4.97 7.08
C GLY A 180 18.01 5.32 6.58
N ARG A 181 17.88 6.12 5.51
CA ARG A 181 16.57 6.45 4.93
C ARG A 181 16.07 5.29 4.08
N ARG A 182 14.79 4.96 4.21
CA ARG A 182 14.14 3.89 3.45
C ARG A 182 14.22 4.15 1.94
N LYS A 183 14.72 3.16 1.18
CA LYS A 183 14.76 3.16 -0.30
C LYS A 183 13.60 2.42 -0.93
N ALA A 184 13.07 1.44 -0.20
CA ALA A 184 11.92 0.65 -0.57
C ALA A 184 11.26 0.12 0.71
N SER A 185 9.97 -0.16 0.63
CA SER A 185 9.14 -0.79 1.66
C SER A 185 9.00 -2.31 1.48
N PHE A 186 9.90 -2.97 0.73
CA PHE A 186 9.99 -4.44 0.69
C PHE A 186 10.37 -4.99 2.08
N PRO A 187 9.49 -5.75 2.76
CA PRO A 187 9.78 -6.28 4.08
C PRO A 187 10.71 -7.51 4.00
N SER A 188 11.77 -7.51 4.80
CA SER A 188 12.69 -8.64 4.95
C SER A 188 12.44 -9.35 6.29
N ILE A 189 12.38 -10.67 6.24
CA ILE A 189 12.35 -11.56 7.41
C ILE A 189 13.56 -12.49 7.36
N VAL A 190 14.16 -12.79 8.52
CA VAL A 190 15.29 -13.72 8.61
C VAL A 190 14.79 -15.07 9.08
N ALA A 191 15.22 -16.14 8.40
CA ALA A 191 14.98 -17.52 8.84
C ALA A 191 16.28 -18.33 8.82
N THR A 192 16.38 -19.31 9.72
CA THR A 192 17.50 -20.23 9.76
C THR A 192 17.15 -21.51 8.99
N VAL A 193 17.91 -21.80 7.94
CA VAL A 193 17.77 -23.03 7.13
C VAL A 193 19.08 -23.80 7.24
N ASP A 194 19.02 -25.04 7.75
CA ASP A 194 20.19 -25.90 7.97
C ASP A 194 21.32 -25.21 8.77
N GLY A 195 20.94 -24.41 9.76
CA GLY A 195 21.88 -23.68 10.62
C GLY A 195 22.44 -22.39 10.00
N VAL A 196 22.01 -22.01 8.79
CA VAL A 196 22.41 -20.78 8.11
C VAL A 196 21.29 -19.75 8.19
N GLU A 197 21.59 -18.55 8.68
CA GLU A 197 20.64 -17.43 8.63
C GLU A 197 20.57 -16.85 7.22
N LEU A 198 19.36 -16.81 6.67
CA LEU A 198 19.08 -16.31 5.33
C LEU A 198 17.98 -15.24 5.41
N PRO A 199 18.17 -14.07 4.77
CA PRO A 199 17.11 -13.08 4.60
C PRO A 199 16.16 -13.50 3.47
N PHE A 200 14.87 -13.36 3.70
CA PHE A 200 13.80 -13.64 2.75
C PHE A 200 12.90 -12.41 2.61
N LEU A 201 12.31 -12.25 1.43
CA LEU A 201 11.21 -11.32 1.24
C LEU A 201 9.98 -11.86 1.97
N PHE A 202 9.38 -11.06 2.84
CA PHE A 202 8.10 -11.39 3.44
C PHE A 202 6.98 -11.03 2.45
N ASP A 203 6.64 -12.00 1.61
CA ASP A 203 5.77 -11.86 0.45
C ASP A 203 4.39 -12.48 0.74
N THR A 204 3.38 -11.63 0.96
CA THR A 204 1.99 -12.09 1.21
C THR A 204 1.28 -12.60 -0.04
N GLY A 205 1.84 -12.33 -1.23
CA GLY A 205 1.31 -12.76 -2.52
C GLY A 205 2.00 -14.02 -3.10
N ALA A 206 3.07 -14.49 -2.47
CA ALA A 206 3.75 -15.69 -2.93
C ALA A 206 2.83 -16.91 -2.86
N THR A 207 2.74 -17.66 -3.96
CA THR A 207 2.06 -18.94 -4.02
C THR A 207 3.03 -20.02 -4.50
N ILE A 208 2.87 -21.24 -3.98
CA ILE A 208 3.64 -22.39 -4.44
C ILE A 208 2.81 -23.17 -5.46
N SER A 209 3.42 -23.46 -6.62
CA SER A 209 2.92 -24.48 -7.53
C SER A 209 3.70 -25.76 -7.29
N ALA A 210 3.05 -26.74 -6.67
CA ALA A 210 3.63 -28.05 -6.43
C ALA A 210 3.28 -29.03 -7.57
N SER A 211 4.20 -29.94 -7.90
CA SER A 211 3.85 -31.13 -8.69
C SER A 211 2.87 -32.01 -7.89
N ALA A 212 2.21 -32.97 -8.54
CA ALA A 212 1.31 -33.88 -7.83
C ALA A 212 2.05 -34.66 -6.72
N GLU A 213 3.28 -35.08 -6.99
CA GLU A 213 4.14 -35.79 -6.04
C GLU A 213 4.54 -34.90 -4.87
N ALA A 214 4.94 -33.64 -5.14
CA ALA A 214 5.31 -32.69 -4.10
C ALA A 214 4.09 -32.32 -3.24
N ALA A 215 2.93 -32.06 -3.87
CA ALA A 215 1.68 -31.77 -3.17
C ALA A 215 1.27 -32.94 -2.26
N GLN A 216 1.38 -34.18 -2.76
CA GLN A 216 1.12 -35.38 -1.96
C GLN A 216 2.11 -35.51 -0.79
N ALA A 217 3.39 -35.23 -1.02
CA ALA A 217 4.43 -35.35 0.01
C ALA A 217 4.26 -34.34 1.16
N ILE A 218 3.75 -33.14 0.88
CA ILE A 218 3.53 -32.09 1.89
C ILE A 218 2.07 -31.98 2.35
N GLY A 219 1.20 -32.88 1.89
CA GLY A 219 -0.21 -32.90 2.28
C GLY A 219 -1.06 -31.75 1.74
N MET A 220 -0.64 -31.08 0.66
CA MET A 220 -1.47 -30.09 -0.05
C MET A 220 -2.62 -30.80 -0.77
N LYS A 221 -3.85 -30.28 -0.64
CA LYS A 221 -5.01 -30.82 -1.36
C LYS A 221 -5.15 -30.11 -2.70
N GLY A 222 -5.05 -30.87 -3.80
CA GLY A 222 -5.23 -30.36 -5.16
C GLY A 222 -3.94 -29.88 -5.82
N ALA A 223 -3.95 -29.82 -7.15
CA ALA A 223 -2.88 -29.27 -7.97
C ALA A 223 -3.27 -27.88 -8.51
N GLY A 224 -2.31 -26.98 -8.69
CA GLY A 224 -2.50 -25.63 -9.23
C GLY A 224 -2.47 -24.50 -8.18
N GLU A 225 -2.71 -23.26 -8.59
CA GLU A 225 -2.59 -22.03 -7.76
C GLU A 225 -3.56 -21.94 -6.57
N CYS A 226 -4.42 -22.94 -6.37
CA CYS A 226 -5.51 -22.95 -5.38
C CYS A 226 -5.53 -24.20 -4.51
N GLY A 227 -4.41 -24.93 -4.44
CA GLY A 227 -4.35 -26.20 -3.72
C GLY A 227 -4.29 -26.03 -2.20
N THR A 228 -5.44 -25.82 -1.55
CA THR A 228 -5.65 -26.04 -0.11
C THR A 228 -6.83 -26.97 0.16
#